data_AF-A0A8I1AMM3-F1
#
_entry.id   AF-A0A8I1AMM3-F1
#
_cell.length_a   1.000
_cell.length_b   1.000
_cell.length_c   1.000
_cell.angle_alpha   90.00
_cell.angle_beta   90.00
_cell.angle_gamma   90.00
#
_symmetry.space_group_name_H-M   'P 1'
#
loop_
_entity.id
_entity.type
_entity.pdbx_description
1 polymer ?
#
loop_
_entity_poly.entity_id
_entity_poly.type
_entity_poly.pdbx_seq_one_letter_code
_entity_poly.pdbx_strand_id
1 'polypeptide(L)'
;MGKIFLIVVLAFLLSYDFNAKPSIYLKTKGEYEHKINDPCSSADCTPRALSTPYHRIVFTERKRIDKVVFKDFIGGLVYKKVITENDYRNVNFDDNFNSLTILIRNSILIVNPDSGGSGVKSIEYRFENCNQISDFDKNNVRNILNLINFDKTDKDFYDFSKNGGEIMINNFYEKGVGLEVNCDPKNNSGQVNIYRR
;
A
#
# COMPACT_ATOMS: atom_id res chain seq x y z
N MET A 1 -53.95 0.39 11.03
CA MET A 1 -53.01 -0.65 10.54
C MET A 1 -51.56 -0.13 10.47
N GLY A 2 -51.04 0.49 11.53
CA GLY A 2 -49.73 1.18 11.46
C GLY A 2 -48.71 0.79 12.53
N LYS A 3 -49.06 -0.11 13.46
CA LYS A 3 -48.17 -0.51 14.57
C LYS A 3 -47.63 -1.95 14.45
N ILE A 4 -48.28 -2.80 13.66
CA ILE A 4 -47.84 -4.18 13.44
C ILE A 4 -46.70 -4.24 12.41
N PHE A 5 -46.66 -3.29 11.47
CA PHE A 5 -45.64 -3.24 10.42
C PHE A 5 -44.23 -2.91 10.94
N LEU A 6 -44.12 -2.20 12.08
CA LEU A 6 -42.83 -1.81 12.64
C LEU A 6 -42.11 -2.95 13.37
N ILE A 7 -42.87 -3.90 13.93
CA ILE A 7 -42.32 -5.03 14.70
C ILE A 7 -41.72 -6.09 13.76
N VAL A 8 -42.29 -6.25 12.56
CA VAL A 8 -41.78 -7.21 11.55
C VAL A 8 -40.45 -6.76 10.96
N VAL A 9 -40.25 -5.45 10.78
CA VAL A 9 -38.98 -4.89 10.25
C VAL A 9 -37.85 -4.98 11.29
N LEU A 10 -38.16 -4.80 12.59
CA LEU A 10 -37.15 -4.91 13.65
C LEU A 10 -36.68 -6.36 13.86
N ALA A 11 -37.56 -7.34 13.71
CA ALA A 11 -37.19 -8.75 13.80
C ALA A 11 -36.29 -9.20 12.63
N PHE A 12 -36.50 -8.67 11.42
CA PHE A 12 -35.66 -8.99 10.26
C PHE A 12 -34.25 -8.40 10.34
N LEU A 13 -34.07 -7.28 11.05
CA LEU A 13 -32.76 -6.64 11.20
C LEU A 13 -31.88 -7.31 12.27
N LEU A 14 -32.46 -8.07 13.20
CA LEU A 14 -31.72 -8.81 14.24
C LEU A 14 -31.39 -10.26 13.85
N SER A 15 -31.90 -10.75 12.72
CA SER A 15 -31.57 -12.07 12.16
C SER A 15 -30.48 -12.03 11.08
N TYR A 16 -29.88 -10.86 10.82
CA TYR A 16 -28.66 -10.76 10.01
C TYR A 16 -27.47 -11.20 10.86
N ASP A 17 -27.44 -12.50 11.12
CA ASP A 17 -26.32 -13.20 11.69
C ASP A 17 -25.13 -13.00 10.74
N PHE A 18 -24.13 -12.29 11.23
CA PHE A 18 -22.93 -11.89 10.52
C PHE A 18 -22.03 -13.13 10.36
N ASN A 19 -22.48 -14.10 9.57
CA ASN A 19 -21.61 -15.13 9.01
C ASN A 19 -20.84 -14.51 7.84
N ALA A 20 -19.83 -13.70 8.20
CA ALA A 20 -18.75 -13.35 7.29
C ALA A 20 -18.10 -14.67 6.84
N LYS A 21 -18.52 -15.16 5.68
CA LYS A 21 -17.79 -16.20 4.97
C LYS A 21 -16.35 -15.68 4.81
N PRO A 22 -15.32 -16.46 5.19
CA PRO A 22 -13.96 -16.11 4.84
C PRO A 22 -13.90 -16.09 3.31
N SER A 23 -13.54 -14.94 2.74
CA SER A 23 -13.27 -14.79 1.33
C SER A 23 -12.05 -15.65 0.98
N ILE A 24 -12.29 -16.88 0.55
CA ILE A 24 -11.28 -17.69 -0.12
C ILE A 24 -11.65 -17.66 -1.60
N TYR A 25 -10.67 -17.34 -2.46
CA TYR A 25 -10.23 -18.18 -3.59
C TYR A 25 -9.38 -17.33 -4.54
N LEU A 26 -8.07 -17.30 -4.25
CA LEU A 26 -7.05 -17.29 -5.29
C LEU A 26 -7.39 -18.43 -6.26
N LYS A 27 -7.79 -18.08 -7.47
CA LYS A 27 -8.13 -19.03 -8.52
C LYS A 27 -6.83 -19.56 -9.15
N THR A 28 -6.17 -20.51 -8.52
CA THR A 28 -5.12 -21.31 -9.16
C THR A 28 -5.78 -22.35 -10.06
N LYS A 29 -5.83 -22.06 -11.36
CA LYS A 29 -6.02 -23.07 -12.41
C LYS A 29 -4.72 -23.87 -12.51
N GLY A 30 -4.80 -25.17 -12.27
CA GLY A 30 -3.74 -26.12 -12.59
C GLY A 30 -3.61 -27.18 -11.50
N GLU A 31 -4.20 -28.34 -11.76
CA GLU A 31 -3.81 -29.59 -11.13
C GLU A 31 -2.29 -29.72 -11.18
N TYR A 32 -1.64 -29.73 -10.03
CA TYR A 32 -0.32 -30.34 -9.87
C TYR A 32 -0.41 -31.31 -8.71
N GLU A 33 -0.30 -32.59 -9.07
CA GLU A 33 -0.10 -33.71 -8.18
C GLU A 33 0.95 -33.40 -7.12
N HIS A 34 0.69 -33.91 -5.91
CA HIS A 34 1.55 -33.83 -4.74
C HIS A 34 3.05 -33.91 -5.06
N LYS A 35 3.74 -32.76 -4.99
CA LYS A 35 5.19 -32.73 -4.73
C LYS A 35 5.40 -32.43 -3.25
N ILE A 36 5.84 -33.46 -2.52
CA ILE A 36 6.17 -33.47 -1.08
C ILE A 36 7.38 -32.56 -0.74
N ASN A 37 7.88 -31.77 -1.68
CA ASN A 37 9.02 -30.86 -1.51
C ASN A 37 8.67 -29.43 -1.94
N ASP A 38 7.48 -28.94 -1.58
CA ASP A 38 7.19 -27.51 -1.68
C ASP A 38 7.62 -26.83 -0.36
N PRO A 39 8.71 -26.04 -0.35
CA PRO A 39 9.19 -25.35 0.86
C PRO A 39 8.18 -24.34 1.41
N CYS A 40 7.10 -24.08 0.67
CA CYS A 40 5.97 -23.24 1.05
C CYS A 40 4.83 -23.96 1.78
N SER A 41 4.93 -25.27 2.00
CA SER A 41 3.87 -26.03 2.70
C SER A 41 3.82 -25.75 4.21
N SER A 42 4.90 -25.25 4.80
CA SER A 42 5.04 -25.01 6.25
C SER A 42 5.63 -23.64 6.61
N ALA A 43 5.98 -22.82 5.61
CA ALA A 43 6.50 -21.47 5.79
C ALA A 43 5.61 -20.47 5.04
N ASP A 44 5.33 -19.33 5.66
CA ASP A 44 4.63 -18.22 5.03
C ASP A 44 5.42 -17.78 3.78
N CYS A 45 4.92 -18.16 2.61
CA CYS A 45 5.53 -17.83 1.32
C CYS A 45 5.10 -16.48 0.78
N THR A 46 4.52 -15.64 1.62
CA THR A 46 4.48 -14.20 1.38
C THR A 46 5.92 -13.73 1.14
N PRO A 47 6.27 -13.19 -0.05
CA PRO A 47 7.58 -12.62 -0.31
C PRO A 47 8.00 -11.75 0.87
N ARG A 48 9.25 -11.83 1.31
CA ARG A 48 9.63 -11.13 2.55
C ARG A 48 9.46 -9.61 2.48
N ALA A 49 9.56 -9.05 1.28
CA ALA A 49 9.18 -7.67 0.95
C ALA A 49 7.71 -7.35 1.26
N LEU A 50 6.82 -8.37 1.27
CA LEU A 50 5.42 -8.31 1.69
C LEU A 50 5.21 -8.68 3.16
N SER A 51 6.06 -9.52 3.75
CA SER A 51 5.91 -10.04 5.14
C SER A 51 6.57 -9.21 6.24
N THR A 52 7.35 -8.18 5.90
CA THR A 52 7.95 -7.29 6.89
C THR A 52 7.22 -5.94 6.94
N PRO A 53 6.34 -5.71 7.92
CA PRO A 53 5.76 -4.39 8.14
C PRO A 53 6.80 -3.53 8.85
N TYR A 54 7.69 -2.89 8.09
CA TYR A 54 8.60 -1.92 8.69
C TYR A 54 7.79 -0.69 9.08
N HIS A 55 7.49 -0.62 10.39
CA HIS A 55 6.55 0.32 10.98
C HIS A 55 5.25 0.44 10.21
N ARG A 56 4.32 -0.48 10.51
CA ARG A 56 2.90 -0.17 10.38
C ARG A 56 2.60 0.95 11.39
N ILE A 57 2.87 2.21 11.07
CA ILE A 57 2.09 3.29 11.69
C ILE A 57 0.66 2.85 11.48
N VAL A 58 -0.09 2.74 12.58
CA VAL A 58 -1.40 2.13 12.54
C VAL A 58 -2.20 2.89 11.50
N PHE A 59 -2.42 2.25 10.34
CA PHE A 59 -2.99 2.92 9.16
C PHE A 59 -4.34 3.53 9.47
N THR A 60 -5.01 3.08 10.54
CA THR A 60 -6.28 3.61 11.07
C THR A 60 -6.18 5.07 11.50
N GLU A 61 -5.03 5.54 11.97
CA GLU A 61 -4.86 6.92 12.51
C GLU A 61 -4.48 7.97 11.45
N ARG A 62 -4.00 7.53 10.28
CA ARG A 62 -3.55 8.44 9.21
C ARG A 62 -4.75 9.19 8.60
N LYS A 63 -4.59 10.48 8.32
CA LYS A 63 -5.63 11.29 7.66
C LYS A 63 -5.44 11.25 6.14
N ARG A 64 -6.49 11.64 5.40
CA ARG A 64 -6.40 11.90 3.96
C ARG A 64 -5.30 12.92 3.66
N ILE A 65 -4.42 12.61 2.71
CA ILE A 65 -3.43 13.57 2.18
C ILE A 65 -4.20 14.71 1.49
N ASP A 66 -3.94 15.94 1.94
CA ASP A 66 -4.73 17.10 1.54
C ASP A 66 -4.71 17.30 0.03
N LYS A 67 -5.90 17.55 -0.53
CA LYS A 67 -6.12 17.86 -1.96
C LYS A 67 -5.70 16.75 -2.93
N VAL A 68 -5.37 15.55 -2.44
CA VAL A 68 -5.12 14.39 -3.30
C VAL A 68 -6.45 13.66 -3.52
N VAL A 69 -6.89 13.61 -4.77
CA VAL A 69 -8.03 12.82 -5.23
C VAL A 69 -7.51 11.49 -5.76
N PHE A 70 -8.11 10.37 -5.37
CA PHE A 70 -7.59 9.04 -5.71
C PHE A 70 -7.45 8.84 -7.23
N LYS A 71 -8.52 9.08 -7.98
CA LYS A 71 -8.52 8.93 -9.44
C LYS A 71 -7.48 9.83 -10.14
N ASP A 72 -7.40 11.10 -9.73
CA ASP A 72 -6.44 12.06 -10.30
C ASP A 72 -5.00 11.68 -9.96
N PHE A 73 -4.76 11.14 -8.76
CA PHE A 73 -3.47 10.62 -8.36
C PHE A 73 -3.05 9.43 -9.22
N ILE A 74 -3.94 8.45 -9.42
CA ILE A 74 -3.66 7.29 -10.29
C ILE A 74 -3.42 7.73 -11.74
N GLY A 75 -4.22 8.66 -12.28
CA GLY A 75 -3.98 9.25 -13.60
C GLY A 75 -2.64 9.99 -13.69
N GLY A 76 -2.27 10.70 -12.61
CA GLY A 76 -0.97 11.35 -12.47
C GLY A 76 0.20 10.37 -12.49
N LEU A 77 0.06 9.18 -11.87
CA LEU A 77 1.09 8.13 -11.91
C LEU A 77 1.33 7.62 -13.33
N VAL A 78 0.27 7.50 -14.14
CA VAL A 78 0.38 7.15 -15.57
C VAL A 78 1.09 8.25 -16.34
N TYR A 79 0.67 9.51 -16.15
CA TYR A 79 1.28 10.66 -16.81
C TYR A 79 2.77 10.80 -16.49
N LYS A 80 3.16 10.52 -15.24
CA LYS A 80 4.56 10.51 -14.78
C LYS A 80 5.31 9.22 -15.13
N LYS A 81 4.66 8.26 -15.80
CA LYS A 81 5.23 6.96 -16.20
C LYS A 81 5.74 6.12 -15.03
N VAL A 82 5.12 6.27 -13.85
CA VAL A 82 5.39 5.42 -12.68
C VAL A 82 4.69 4.07 -12.84
N ILE A 83 3.44 4.10 -13.34
CA ILE A 83 2.68 2.91 -13.72
C ILE A 83 2.35 2.96 -15.21
N THR A 84 1.98 1.82 -15.78
CA THR A 84 1.61 1.72 -17.20
C THR A 84 0.12 2.00 -17.43
N GLU A 85 -0.24 2.28 -18.68
CA GLU A 85 -1.64 2.34 -19.13
C GLU A 85 -2.40 1.04 -18.85
N ASN A 86 -1.72 -0.11 -18.91
CA ASN A 86 -2.32 -1.39 -18.60
C ASN A 86 -2.64 -1.51 -17.11
N ASP A 87 -1.73 -1.07 -16.23
CA ASP A 87 -1.98 -1.03 -14.78
C ASP A 87 -3.20 -0.17 -14.47
N TYR A 88 -3.29 1.02 -15.09
CA TYR A 88 -4.42 1.94 -14.95
C TYR A 88 -5.76 1.30 -15.32
N ARG A 89 -5.82 0.58 -16.44
CA ARG A 89 -7.05 -0.09 -16.91
C ARG A 89 -7.53 -1.20 -15.97
N ASN A 90 -6.61 -1.78 -15.19
CA ASN A 90 -6.92 -2.83 -14.23
C ASN A 90 -7.31 -2.28 -12.85
N VAL A 91 -7.27 -0.96 -12.64
CA VAL A 91 -7.71 -0.34 -11.39
C VAL A 91 -9.23 -0.37 -11.31
N ASN A 92 -9.75 -1.01 -10.27
CA ASN A 92 -11.16 -0.88 -9.89
C ASN A 92 -11.36 0.42 -9.11
N PHE A 93 -11.78 1.49 -9.81
CA PHE A 93 -12.05 2.78 -9.17
C PHE A 93 -13.28 2.78 -8.25
N ASP A 94 -14.11 1.74 -8.31
CA ASP A 94 -15.23 1.55 -7.39
C ASP A 94 -14.80 0.87 -6.09
N ASP A 95 -13.60 0.23 -6.06
CA ASP A 95 -13.01 -0.28 -4.82
C ASP A 95 -12.27 0.84 -4.10
N ASN A 96 -12.90 1.28 -3.02
CA ASN A 96 -12.55 2.52 -2.34
C ASN A 96 -12.20 2.30 -0.87
N PHE A 97 -12.04 1.02 -0.50
CA PHE A 97 -11.73 0.56 0.84
C PHE A 97 -10.42 -0.25 0.87
N ASN A 98 -10.18 -1.08 -0.15
CA ASN A 98 -8.99 -1.91 -0.18
C ASN A 98 -7.78 -1.15 -0.73
N SER A 99 -6.60 -1.55 -0.26
CA SER A 99 -5.33 -1.04 -0.78
C SER A 99 -5.16 -1.46 -2.24
N LEU A 100 -4.89 -0.50 -3.12
CA LEU A 100 -4.45 -0.78 -4.48
C LEU A 100 -2.97 -1.16 -4.45
N THR A 101 -2.62 -2.38 -4.86
CA THR A 101 -1.23 -2.86 -4.93
C THR A 101 -0.84 -3.08 -6.39
N ILE A 102 0.25 -2.45 -6.83
CA ILE A 102 0.77 -2.53 -8.20
C ILE A 102 2.23 -2.98 -8.14
N LEU A 103 2.55 -4.04 -8.87
CA LEU A 103 3.92 -4.50 -9.05
C LEU A 103 4.58 -3.72 -10.21
N ILE A 104 5.70 -3.08 -9.93
CA ILE A 104 6.45 -2.24 -10.86
C ILE A 104 7.87 -2.81 -10.95
N ARG A 105 8.12 -3.72 -11.90
CA ARG A 105 9.34 -4.54 -11.95
C ARG A 105 9.51 -5.33 -10.65
N ASN A 106 10.56 -5.05 -9.87
CA ASN A 106 10.81 -5.67 -8.56
C ASN A 106 10.30 -4.80 -7.39
N SER A 107 9.72 -3.65 -7.70
CA SER A 107 9.22 -2.68 -6.71
C SER A 107 7.71 -2.80 -6.58
N ILE A 108 7.17 -2.38 -5.43
CA ILE A 108 5.74 -2.49 -5.14
C ILE A 108 5.22 -1.12 -4.73
N LEU A 109 4.19 -0.65 -5.42
CA LEU A 109 3.43 0.55 -5.05
C LEU A 109 2.11 0.13 -4.40
N ILE A 110 1.87 0.62 -3.19
CA ILE A 110 0.63 0.40 -2.44
C ILE A 110 -0.01 1.77 -2.22
N VAL A 111 -1.24 1.96 -2.69
CA VAL A 111 -2.02 3.18 -2.50
C VAL A 111 -3.24 2.84 -1.66
N ASN A 112 -3.31 3.44 -0.48
CA ASN A 112 -4.43 3.22 0.44
C ASN A 112 -5.46 4.35 0.24
N PRO A 113 -6.71 4.03 -0.17
CA PRO A 113 -7.76 5.04 -0.27
C PRO A 113 -8.18 5.56 1.11
N ASP A 114 -8.76 6.77 1.14
CA ASP A 114 -9.39 7.35 2.31
C ASP A 114 -10.78 6.72 2.58
N SER A 115 -11.24 6.76 3.83
CA SER A 115 -12.60 6.32 4.19
C SER A 115 -13.63 7.20 3.49
N GLY A 116 -14.30 6.66 2.47
CA GLY A 116 -15.17 7.41 1.55
C GLY A 116 -14.65 7.48 0.13
N GLY A 117 -13.47 6.92 -0.15
CA GLY A 117 -13.05 6.50 -1.48
C GLY A 117 -12.56 7.56 -2.44
N SER A 118 -12.78 8.83 -2.13
CA SER A 118 -12.45 9.95 -3.02
C SER A 118 -11.00 10.42 -2.90
N GLY A 119 -10.29 10.01 -1.85
CA GLY A 119 -8.96 10.52 -1.52
C GLY A 119 -7.91 9.42 -1.31
N VAL A 120 -6.66 9.85 -1.11
CA VAL A 120 -5.54 8.98 -0.76
C VAL A 120 -5.20 9.18 0.71
N LYS A 121 -5.20 8.10 1.49
CA LYS A 121 -4.85 8.10 2.93
C LYS A 121 -3.35 7.95 3.14
N SER A 122 -2.74 7.04 2.40
CA SER A 122 -1.29 6.85 2.41
C SER A 122 -0.81 6.16 1.15
N ILE A 123 0.46 6.36 0.84
CA ILE A 123 1.15 5.75 -0.28
C ILE A 123 2.38 5.06 0.30
N GLU A 124 2.67 3.88 -0.21
CA GLU A 124 3.84 3.11 0.17
C GLU A 124 4.54 2.61 -1.09
N TYR A 125 5.85 2.83 -1.18
CA TYR A 125 6.69 2.38 -2.30
C TYR A 125 7.84 1.53 -1.77
N ARG A 126 7.81 0.23 -2.05
CA ARG A 126 8.84 -0.73 -1.67
C ARG A 126 9.79 -0.99 -2.83
N PHE A 127 11.08 -1.10 -2.55
CA PHE A 127 12.12 -1.30 -3.55
C PHE A 127 13.24 -2.19 -3.01
N GLU A 128 14.02 -2.77 -3.93
CA GLU A 128 15.18 -3.58 -3.59
C GLU A 128 16.43 -2.72 -3.36
N ASN A 129 17.36 -3.26 -2.57
CA ASN A 129 18.71 -2.72 -2.35
C ASN A 129 18.75 -1.25 -1.87
N CYS A 130 18.42 -1.00 -0.60
CA CYS A 130 18.47 0.35 -0.03
C CYS A 130 19.87 0.96 0.01
N ASN A 131 20.94 0.15 0.08
CA ASN A 131 22.32 0.64 -0.03
C ASN A 131 22.68 1.17 -1.43
N GLN A 132 21.99 0.71 -2.47
CA GLN A 132 22.20 1.10 -3.86
C GLN A 132 20.88 1.23 -4.60
N ILE A 133 19.99 2.09 -4.09
CA ILE A 133 18.69 2.32 -4.72
C ILE A 133 18.86 2.73 -6.19
N SER A 134 18.11 2.05 -7.06
CA SER A 134 18.19 2.27 -8.49
C SER A 134 17.69 3.67 -8.88
N ASP A 135 18.22 4.23 -9.97
CA ASP A 135 17.72 5.51 -10.49
C ASP A 135 16.25 5.42 -10.92
N PHE A 136 15.80 4.22 -11.31
CA PHE A 136 14.40 3.95 -11.59
C PHE A 136 13.52 4.18 -10.35
N ASP A 137 13.90 3.59 -9.20
CA ASP A 137 13.17 3.73 -7.95
C ASP A 137 13.22 5.16 -7.41
N LYS A 138 14.38 5.81 -7.47
CA LYS A 138 14.53 7.24 -7.10
C LYS A 138 13.60 8.12 -7.93
N ASN A 139 13.53 7.89 -9.24
CA ASN A 139 12.68 8.66 -10.14
C ASN A 139 11.19 8.40 -9.85
N ASN A 140 10.80 7.17 -9.57
CA ASN A 140 9.42 6.84 -9.19
C ASN A 140 9.02 7.53 -7.89
N VAL A 141 9.83 7.45 -6.84
CA VAL A 141 9.58 8.13 -5.57
C VAL A 141 9.47 9.64 -5.78
N ARG A 142 10.40 10.26 -6.52
CA ARG A 142 10.34 11.69 -6.86
C ARG A 142 9.05 12.05 -7.59
N ASN A 143 8.63 11.24 -8.57
CA ASN A 143 7.40 11.47 -9.31
C ASN A 143 6.16 11.36 -8.42
N ILE A 144 6.12 10.40 -7.49
CA ILE A 144 5.04 10.25 -6.51
C ILE A 144 4.98 11.48 -5.60
N LEU A 145 6.12 11.94 -5.07
CA LEU A 145 6.21 13.13 -4.21
C LEU A 145 5.77 14.40 -4.94
N ASN A 146 6.15 14.55 -6.21
CA ASN A 146 5.72 15.67 -7.05
C ASN A 146 4.19 15.70 -7.24
N LEU A 147 3.52 14.54 -7.34
CA LEU A 147 2.06 14.47 -7.49
C LEU A 147 1.30 14.92 -6.25
N ILE A 148 1.96 14.95 -5.09
CA ILE A 148 1.39 15.43 -3.84
C ILE A 148 1.98 16.78 -3.39
N ASN A 149 2.67 17.50 -4.30
CA ASN A 149 3.31 18.79 -4.05
C ASN A 149 4.31 18.77 -2.87
N PHE A 150 5.06 17.68 -2.75
CA PHE A 150 6.15 17.53 -1.79
C PHE A 150 7.49 17.80 -2.48
N ASP A 151 8.04 18.99 -2.25
CA ASP A 151 9.17 19.53 -3.04
C ASP A 151 10.56 19.17 -2.48
N LYS A 152 10.66 18.61 -1.26
CA LYS A 152 11.95 18.27 -0.64
C LYS A 152 12.30 16.80 -0.80
N THR A 153 13.36 16.53 -1.56
CA THR A 153 14.15 15.29 -1.43
C THR A 153 15.59 15.72 -1.17
N ASP A 154 15.96 15.95 0.09
CA ASP A 154 17.33 16.30 0.45
C ASP A 154 18.31 15.16 0.11
N LYS A 155 19.60 15.47 -0.05
CA LYS A 155 20.62 14.45 -0.38
C LYS A 155 20.70 13.31 0.64
N ASP A 156 20.29 13.58 1.88
CA ASP A 156 20.29 12.64 3.00
C ASP A 156 19.06 11.70 2.99
N PHE A 157 18.13 11.88 2.03
CA PHE A 157 16.88 11.13 1.96
C PHE A 157 17.07 9.60 1.88
N TYR A 158 18.12 9.17 1.18
CA TYR A 158 18.51 7.76 1.04
C TYR A 158 19.83 7.46 1.76
N ASP A 159 20.29 8.32 2.68
CA ASP A 159 21.51 8.05 3.44
C ASP A 159 21.19 7.12 4.62
N PHE A 160 21.55 5.86 4.45
CA PHE A 160 21.48 4.82 5.48
C PHE A 160 22.87 4.45 6.01
N SER A 161 23.87 5.32 5.88
CA SER A 161 25.23 5.02 6.32
C SER A 161 25.41 4.98 7.84
N LYS A 162 24.41 5.44 8.61
CA LYS A 162 24.60 5.81 10.02
C LYS A 162 24.33 4.73 11.06
N ASN A 163 23.67 3.61 10.76
CA ASN A 163 23.30 2.63 11.79
C ASN A 163 23.53 1.17 11.34
N GLY A 164 24.42 0.48 12.05
CA GLY A 164 24.70 -0.93 11.84
C GLY A 164 23.53 -1.84 12.25
N GLY A 165 23.37 -2.98 11.58
CA GLY A 165 22.57 -4.15 11.99
C GLY A 165 21.05 -3.99 12.17
N GLU A 166 20.55 -2.78 12.38
CA GLU A 166 19.16 -2.44 12.70
C GLU A 166 18.45 -1.75 11.53
N ILE A 167 17.11 -1.75 11.57
CA ILE A 167 16.28 -1.06 10.58
C ILE A 167 16.54 0.44 10.69
N MET A 168 16.92 1.05 9.58
CA MET A 168 17.21 2.47 9.54
C MET A 168 15.99 3.23 9.06
N ILE A 169 15.66 4.33 9.72
CA ILE A 169 14.47 5.14 9.41
C ILE A 169 14.88 6.61 9.34
N ASN A 170 14.66 7.23 8.18
CA ASN A 170 14.78 8.67 7.97
C ASN A 170 13.38 9.27 7.87
N ASN A 171 13.08 10.28 8.69
CA ASN A 171 11.77 10.92 8.74
C ASN A 171 11.85 12.37 8.27
N PHE A 172 10.95 12.76 7.39
CA PHE A 172 10.80 14.11 6.86
C PHE A 172 9.35 14.57 7.04
N TYR A 173 9.17 15.79 7.54
CA TYR A 173 7.84 16.34 7.80
C TYR A 173 7.73 17.72 7.19
N GLU A 174 6.78 17.90 6.27
CA GLU A 174 6.55 19.19 5.63
C GLU A 174 5.07 19.33 5.22
N LYS A 175 4.49 20.52 5.40
CA LYS A 175 3.11 20.86 4.98
C LYS A 175 2.04 19.84 5.46
N GLY A 176 2.24 19.23 6.63
CA GLY A 176 1.33 18.22 7.20
C GLY A 176 1.49 16.81 6.61
N VAL A 177 2.40 16.61 5.66
CA VAL A 177 2.77 15.32 5.10
C VAL A 177 3.97 14.76 5.89
N GLY A 178 3.83 13.53 6.37
CA GLY A 178 4.91 12.71 6.88
C GLY A 178 5.44 11.79 5.79
N LEU A 179 6.76 11.78 5.67
CA LEU A 179 7.51 10.96 4.74
C LEU A 179 8.55 10.18 5.54
N GLU A 180 8.46 8.85 5.50
CA GLU A 180 9.40 7.97 6.18
C GLU A 180 10.08 7.09 5.15
N VAL A 181 11.39 6.99 5.25
CA VAL A 181 12.20 6.14 4.39
C VAL A 181 12.92 5.16 5.27
N ASN A 182 12.74 3.88 4.98
CA ASN A 182 13.24 2.81 5.80
C ASN A 182 14.04 1.81 4.99
N CYS A 183 15.08 1.25 5.61
CA CYS A 183 16.00 0.27 5.02
C CYS A 183 16.17 -0.89 6.00
N ASP A 184 15.83 -2.09 5.55
CA ASP A 184 16.02 -3.34 6.30
C ASP A 184 17.40 -3.93 5.98
N PRO A 185 18.33 -3.97 6.94
CA PRO A 185 19.68 -4.51 6.70
C PRO A 185 19.69 -6.02 6.45
N LYS A 186 18.64 -6.77 6.86
CA LYS A 186 18.61 -8.24 6.76
C LYS A 186 18.27 -8.73 5.35
N ASN A 187 17.57 -7.94 4.54
CA ASN A 187 17.26 -8.26 3.15
C ASN A 187 17.66 -7.13 2.18
N ASN A 188 18.23 -6.04 2.73
CA ASN A 188 18.58 -4.82 2.00
C ASN A 188 17.39 -4.22 1.25
N SER A 189 16.15 -4.42 1.69
CA SER A 189 14.95 -3.85 1.07
C SER A 189 14.64 -2.48 1.67
N GLY A 190 14.20 -1.56 0.80
CA GLY A 190 13.80 -0.23 1.19
C GLY A 190 12.29 -0.03 1.06
N GLN A 191 11.79 0.93 1.83
CA GLN A 191 10.39 1.34 1.81
C GLN A 191 10.32 2.86 1.96
N VAL A 192 9.41 3.48 1.22
CA VAL A 192 9.01 4.88 1.38
C VAL A 192 7.55 4.89 1.80
N ASN A 193 7.25 5.45 2.96
CA ASN A 193 5.90 5.69 3.44
C ASN A 193 5.55 7.16 3.34
N ILE A 194 4.38 7.46 2.78
CA ILE A 194 3.87 8.82 2.60
C ILE A 194 2.47 8.88 3.19
N TYR A 195 2.24 9.81 4.11
CA TYR A 195 0.96 9.93 4.79
C TYR A 195 0.74 11.35 5.32
N ARG A 196 -0.49 11.66 5.75
CA ARG A 196 -0.75 12.88 6.50
C ARG A 196 -0.71 12.62 8.00
N ARG A 197 -0.04 13.51 8.72
CA ARG A 197 0.03 13.52 10.19
C ARG A 197 -1.17 14.21 10.84
#